data_AF-A0AAE3ICV5-F1
#
_entry.id   AF-A0AAE3ICV5-F1
#
_cell.length_a   1.000
_cell.length_b   1.000
_cell.length_c   1.000
_cell.angle_alpha   90.00
_cell.angle_beta   90.00
_cell.angle_gamma   90.00
#
_symmetry.space_group_name_H-M   'P 1'
#
loop_
_entity.id
_entity.type
_entity.pdbx_description
1 polymer ?
#
loop_
_entity_poly.entity_id
_entity_poly.type
_entity_poly.pdbx_seq_one_letter_code
_entity_poly.pdbx_strand_id
1 'polypeptide(L)'
;MYRLPVVPKRVRYLAFGVALALVVAFSIVPLPDWVTDTGPFGLFPIRQHLHLLAYAGLALALGYVFVDADRPDWQLLVLVFVVATVLGLGLELLQSTLEHRTASSGDVLMNAAGATVAVLLWRVLLTRTRPTPVEFPVGPLL
;
A
#
# COMPACT_ATOMS: atom_id res chain seq x y z
N MET A 1 -18.00 -6.53 18.17
CA MET A 1 -17.22 -6.91 16.97
C MET A 1 -18.05 -6.51 15.76
N TYR A 2 -17.53 -5.67 14.87
CA TYR A 2 -18.27 -5.15 13.70
C TYR A 2 -18.17 -6.12 12.50
N ARG A 3 -19.11 -6.06 11.56
CA ARG A 3 -19.02 -6.84 10.31
C ARG A 3 -18.24 -6.04 9.27
N LEU A 4 -17.24 -6.67 8.65
CA LEU A 4 -16.49 -6.09 7.55
C LEU A 4 -16.95 -6.75 6.25
N PRO A 5 -17.67 -6.04 5.37
CA PRO A 5 -18.05 -6.57 4.06
C PRO A 5 -16.80 -6.88 3.22
N VAL A 6 -16.68 -8.12 2.76
CA VAL A 6 -15.57 -8.59 1.92
C VAL A 6 -16.06 -8.74 0.48
N VAL A 7 -15.47 -7.96 -0.41
CA VAL A 7 -15.72 -8.04 -1.86
C VAL A 7 -14.99 -9.26 -2.48
N PRO A 8 -15.34 -9.67 -3.71
CA PRO A 8 -14.80 -10.87 -4.33
C PRO A 8 -13.29 -10.79 -4.49
N LYS A 9 -12.59 -11.94 -4.39
CA LYS A 9 -11.12 -11.99 -4.46
C LYS A 9 -10.55 -11.24 -5.65
N ARG A 10 -11.17 -11.40 -6.84
CA ARG A 10 -10.73 -10.73 -8.07
C ARG A 10 -10.69 -9.20 -7.94
N VAL A 11 -11.67 -8.59 -7.28
CA VAL A 11 -11.73 -7.14 -7.05
C VAL A 11 -10.62 -6.69 -6.11
N ARG A 12 -10.33 -7.47 -5.07
CA ARG A 12 -9.25 -7.18 -4.13
C ARG A 12 -7.87 -7.23 -4.79
N TYR A 13 -7.61 -8.28 -5.57
CA TYR A 13 -6.39 -8.40 -6.36
C TYR A 13 -6.27 -7.31 -7.41
N LEU A 14 -7.37 -6.93 -8.07
CA LEU A 14 -7.38 -5.81 -9.01
C LEU A 14 -7.02 -4.50 -8.31
N ALA A 15 -7.62 -4.20 -7.15
CA ALA A 15 -7.32 -3.00 -6.38
C ALA A 15 -5.84 -2.94 -5.96
N PHE A 16 -5.29 -4.07 -5.48
CA PHE A 16 -3.86 -4.17 -5.17
C PHE A 16 -2.99 -3.99 -6.43
N GLY A 17 -3.34 -4.63 -7.54
CA GLY A 17 -2.62 -4.50 -8.81
C GLY A 17 -2.62 -3.07 -9.35
N VAL A 18 -3.75 -2.37 -9.26
CA VAL A 18 -3.86 -0.96 -9.64
C VAL A 18 -3.01 -0.08 -8.73
N ALA A 19 -3.07 -0.27 -7.41
CA ALA A 19 -2.23 0.47 -6.47
C ALA A 19 -0.73 0.26 -6.79
N LEU A 20 -0.31 -0.98 -7.02
CA LEU A 20 1.05 -1.31 -7.39
C LEU A 20 1.46 -0.67 -8.71
N ALA A 21 0.61 -0.74 -9.74
CA ALA A 21 0.87 -0.16 -11.04
C ALA A 21 1.03 1.37 -10.96
N LEU A 22 0.20 2.06 -10.16
CA LEU A 22 0.32 3.49 -9.93
C LEU A 22 1.63 3.84 -9.23
N VAL A 23 2.01 3.11 -8.19
CA VAL A 23 3.30 3.31 -7.49
C VAL A 23 4.45 3.17 -8.49
N VAL A 24 4.49 2.09 -9.27
CA VAL A 24 5.53 1.86 -10.28
C VAL A 24 5.57 2.98 -11.32
N ALA A 25 4.42 3.37 -11.87
CA ALA A 25 4.34 4.41 -12.89
C ALA A 25 4.89 5.75 -12.39
N PHE A 26 4.46 6.20 -11.21
CA PHE A 26 4.91 7.47 -10.63
C PHE A 26 6.34 7.43 -10.07
N SER A 27 6.90 6.24 -9.80
CA SER A 27 8.32 6.09 -9.47
C SER A 27 9.23 6.25 -10.69
N ILE A 28 8.77 5.90 -11.90
CA ILE A 28 9.61 5.88 -13.10
C ILE A 28 9.50 7.18 -13.89
N VAL A 29 8.29 7.72 -14.07
CA VAL A 29 8.06 8.92 -14.90
C VAL A 29 8.70 10.16 -14.24
N PRO A 30 9.25 11.12 -14.99
CA PRO A 30 9.70 12.40 -14.43
C PRO A 30 8.59 13.08 -13.64
N LEU A 31 8.92 13.57 -12.44
CA LEU A 31 7.98 14.32 -11.62
C LEU A 31 8.27 15.82 -11.74
N PRO A 32 7.26 16.68 -11.57
CA PRO A 32 7.47 18.12 -11.53
C PRO A 32 8.34 18.53 -10.34
N ASP A 33 9.06 19.64 -10.45
CA ASP A 33 10.04 20.10 -9.45
C ASP A 33 9.44 20.34 -8.05
N TRP A 34 8.14 20.69 -7.98
CA TRP A 34 7.46 20.95 -6.70
C TRP A 34 7.47 19.75 -5.75
N VAL A 35 7.72 18.53 -6.22
CA VAL A 35 7.84 17.36 -5.32
C VAL A 35 9.04 17.47 -4.37
N THR A 36 10.01 18.33 -4.69
CA THR A 36 11.17 18.63 -3.84
C THR A 36 10.91 19.73 -2.83
N ASP A 37 9.82 20.49 -2.97
CA ASP A 37 9.45 21.53 -2.04
C ASP A 37 9.10 20.94 -0.68
N THR A 38 9.27 21.74 0.37
CA THR A 38 8.86 21.37 1.72
C THR A 38 7.37 21.07 1.76
N GLY A 39 7.03 19.89 2.24
CA GLY A 39 5.66 19.42 2.34
C GLY A 39 4.91 19.93 3.57
N PRO A 40 3.70 19.40 3.79
CA PRO A 40 2.87 19.75 4.94
C PRO A 40 3.66 19.68 6.26
N PHE A 41 3.34 20.57 7.19
CA PHE A 41 3.95 20.65 8.53
C PHE A 41 5.45 21.00 8.57
N GLY A 42 6.10 21.25 7.42
CA GLY A 42 7.48 21.74 7.40
C GLY A 42 8.54 20.67 7.71
N LEU A 43 8.18 19.38 7.75
CA LEU A 43 9.04 18.32 8.25
C LEU A 43 9.88 17.65 7.15
N PHE A 44 9.28 17.40 5.99
CA PHE A 44 9.86 16.59 4.91
C PHE A 44 9.46 17.16 3.54
N PRO A 45 10.20 16.90 2.45
CA PRO A 45 9.76 17.23 1.10
C PRO A 45 8.42 16.58 0.75
N ILE A 46 7.66 17.16 -0.20
CA ILE A 46 6.38 16.60 -0.63
C ILE A 46 6.54 15.17 -1.14
N ARG A 47 7.62 14.86 -1.86
CA ARG A 47 7.97 13.50 -2.30
C ARG A 47 7.88 12.49 -1.15
N GLN A 48 8.46 12.80 0.01
CA GLN A 48 8.48 11.86 1.15
C GLN A 48 7.08 11.61 1.73
N HIS A 49 6.20 12.61 1.71
CA HIS A 49 4.80 12.44 2.07
C HIS A 49 4.06 11.55 1.06
N LEU A 50 4.34 11.71 -0.24
CA LEU A 50 3.78 10.85 -1.28
C LEU A 50 4.22 9.40 -1.12
N HIS A 51 5.50 9.15 -0.81
CA HIS A 51 6.01 7.81 -0.50
C HIS A 51 5.29 7.18 0.70
N LEU A 52 5.15 7.93 1.79
CA LEU A 52 4.40 7.48 2.97
C LEU A 52 2.96 7.06 2.61
N LEU A 53 2.23 7.94 1.92
CA LEU A 53 0.83 7.70 1.53
C LEU A 53 0.68 6.55 0.54
N ALA A 54 1.56 6.50 -0.47
CA ALA A 54 1.55 5.48 -1.50
C ALA A 54 1.78 4.07 -0.91
N TYR A 55 2.76 3.92 -0.02
CA TYR A 55 3.07 2.63 0.60
C TYR A 55 2.09 2.26 1.71
N ALA A 56 1.48 3.23 2.41
CA ALA A 56 0.33 2.97 3.27
C ALA A 56 -0.85 2.43 2.45
N GLY A 57 -1.19 3.06 1.33
CA GLY A 57 -2.26 2.61 0.43
C GLY A 57 -1.99 1.23 -0.17
N LEU A 58 -0.78 1.01 -0.66
CA LEU A 58 -0.35 -0.28 -1.21
C LEU A 58 -0.43 -1.40 -0.17
N ALA A 59 0.09 -1.16 1.04
CA ALA A 59 0.04 -2.13 2.13
C ALA A 59 -1.39 -2.38 2.64
N LEU A 60 -2.26 -1.36 2.66
CA LEU A 60 -3.68 -1.53 2.95
C LEU A 60 -4.36 -2.43 1.92
N ALA A 61 -4.13 -2.18 0.63
CA ALA A 61 -4.67 -2.99 -0.46
C ALA A 61 -4.15 -4.45 -0.39
N LEU A 62 -2.86 -4.64 -0.12
CA LEU A 62 -2.26 -5.96 0.06
C LEU A 62 -2.85 -6.69 1.27
N GLY A 63 -3.01 -6.04 2.41
CA GLY A 63 -3.64 -6.65 3.57
C GLY A 63 -5.10 -7.03 3.29
N TYR A 64 -5.82 -6.22 2.50
CA TYR A 64 -7.20 -6.55 2.13
C TYR A 64 -7.30 -7.80 1.24
N VAL A 65 -6.30 -8.07 0.40
CA VAL A 65 -6.21 -9.34 -0.34
C VAL A 65 -6.28 -10.54 0.60
N PHE A 66 -5.70 -10.44 1.80
CA PHE A 66 -5.66 -11.52 2.79
C PHE A 66 -6.69 -11.42 3.91
N VAL A 67 -7.69 -10.54 3.80
CA VAL A 67 -8.67 -10.26 4.87
C VAL A 67 -9.49 -11.49 5.31
N ASP A 68 -9.62 -12.50 4.45
CA ASP A 68 -10.33 -13.76 4.69
C ASP A 68 -9.39 -14.99 4.67
N ALA A 69 -8.07 -14.76 4.82
CA ALA A 69 -7.10 -15.85 4.83
C ALA A 69 -7.16 -16.64 6.14
N ASP A 70 -7.07 -17.96 6.04
CA ASP A 70 -6.97 -18.86 7.19
C ASP A 70 -5.52 -18.93 7.69
N ARG A 71 -5.04 -17.82 8.25
CA ARG A 71 -3.68 -17.67 8.79
C ARG A 71 -3.71 -16.79 10.04
N PRO A 72 -2.76 -16.98 10.97
CA PRO A 72 -2.62 -16.09 12.12
C PRO A 72 -2.37 -14.64 11.68
N ASP A 73 -3.10 -13.69 12.29
CA ASP A 73 -3.02 -12.26 11.96
C ASP A 73 -1.57 -11.74 11.90
N TRP A 74 -0.74 -12.11 12.87
CA TRP A 74 0.65 -11.64 12.93
C TRP A 74 1.48 -12.05 11.70
N GLN A 75 1.20 -13.22 11.10
CA GLN A 75 1.89 -13.66 9.88
C GLN A 75 1.49 -12.79 8.70
N LEU A 76 0.20 -12.45 8.58
CA LEU A 76 -0.32 -11.58 7.54
C LEU A 76 0.23 -10.16 7.69
N LEU A 77 0.27 -9.63 8.92
CA LEU A 77 0.83 -8.30 9.21
C LEU A 77 2.33 -8.22 8.86
N VAL A 78 3.12 -9.25 9.23
CA VAL A 78 4.54 -9.34 8.86
C VAL A 78 4.70 -9.43 7.34
N LEU A 79 3.91 -10.29 6.67
CA LEU A 79 3.94 -10.43 5.21
C LEU A 79 3.67 -9.10 4.51
N VAL A 80 2.60 -8.39 4.91
CA VAL A 80 2.22 -7.09 4.33
C VAL A 80 3.34 -6.08 4.50
N PHE A 81 3.91 -5.96 5.71
CA PHE A 81 5.02 -5.05 5.98
C PHE A 81 6.25 -5.37 5.11
N VAL A 82 6.67 -6.63 5.10
CA VAL A 82 7.88 -7.08 4.40
C VAL A 82 7.72 -6.88 2.90
N VAL A 83 6.60 -7.32 2.31
CA VAL A 83 6.37 -7.20 0.87
C VAL A 83 6.33 -5.73 0.46
N ALA A 84 5.59 -4.88 1.17
CA ALA A 84 5.53 -3.45 0.83
C ALA A 84 6.91 -2.79 0.95
N THR A 85 7.66 -3.08 2.02
CA THR A 85 8.99 -2.48 2.23
C THR A 85 10.01 -2.96 1.19
N VAL A 86 10.01 -4.25 0.84
CA VAL A 86 10.91 -4.82 -0.19
C VAL A 86 10.57 -4.29 -1.57
N LEU A 87 9.28 -4.12 -1.90
CA LEU A 87 8.87 -3.45 -3.15
C LEU A 87 9.35 -1.99 -3.18
N GLY A 88 9.31 -1.30 -2.04
CA GLY A 88 9.87 0.05 -1.87
C GLY A 88 11.35 0.12 -2.14
N LEU A 89 12.13 -0.73 -1.47
CA LEU A 89 13.56 -0.82 -1.67
C LEU A 89 13.90 -1.18 -3.13
N GLY A 90 13.19 -2.14 -3.72
CA GLY A 90 13.41 -2.55 -5.11
C GLY A 90 13.14 -1.42 -6.11
N LEU A 91 12.11 -0.60 -5.90
CA LEU A 91 11.85 0.56 -6.75
C LEU A 91 12.89 1.67 -6.56
N GLU A 92 13.38 1.89 -5.33
CA GLU A 92 14.47 2.85 -5.10
C GLU A 92 15.76 2.42 -5.81
N LEU A 93 16.08 1.12 -5.77
CA LEU A 93 17.20 0.55 -6.51
C LEU A 93 17.00 0.67 -8.03
N LEU A 94 15.79 0.46 -8.53
CA LEU A 94 15.48 0.70 -9.94
C LEU A 94 15.65 2.19 -10.29
N GLN A 95 15.20 3.11 -9.45
CA GLN A 95 15.35 4.54 -9.66
C GLN A 95 16.83 4.97 -9.69
N SER A 96 17.72 4.26 -9.00
CA SER A 96 19.17 4.53 -9.06
C SER A 96 19.79 4.32 -10.46
N THR A 97 19.08 3.63 -11.36
CA THR A 97 19.54 3.38 -12.73
C THR A 97 18.97 4.39 -13.74
N LEU A 98 18.10 5.31 -13.32
CA LEU A 98 17.46 6.31 -14.17
C LEU A 98 18.16 7.66 -14.02
N GLU A 99 18.57 8.28 -15.13
CA GLU A 99 19.34 9.55 -15.12
C GLU A 99 18.60 10.72 -14.45
N HIS A 100 17.27 10.72 -14.49
CA HIS A 100 16.41 11.75 -13.89
C HIS A 100 15.93 11.40 -12.48
N ARG A 101 16.48 10.35 -11.84
CA ARG A 101 16.13 9.95 -10.48
C ARG A 101 17.37 9.67 -9.63
N THR A 102 17.24 9.91 -8.34
CA THR A 102 18.28 9.62 -7.35
C THR A 102 17.69 8.76 -6.26
N ALA A 103 18.36 7.64 -5.96
CA ALA A 103 18.00 6.82 -4.81
C ALA A 103 18.23 7.58 -3.49
N SER A 104 17.30 7.43 -2.56
CA SER A 104 17.19 8.12 -1.28
C SER A 104 16.84 7.12 -0.18
N SER A 105 17.71 7.01 0.82
CA SER A 105 17.41 6.23 2.03
C SER A 105 16.22 6.79 2.81
N GLY A 106 15.98 8.11 2.72
CA GLY A 106 14.81 8.76 3.31
C GLY A 106 13.51 8.28 2.68
N ASP A 107 13.51 7.99 1.38
CA ASP A 107 12.31 7.58 0.64
C ASP A 107 11.99 6.10 0.98
N VAL A 108 13.03 5.26 1.14
CA VAL A 108 12.89 3.90 1.69
C VAL A 108 12.31 3.89 3.11
N LEU A 109 12.77 4.80 3.98
CA LEU A 109 12.23 4.93 5.34
C LEU A 109 10.75 5.34 5.33
N MET A 110 10.36 6.26 4.44
CA MET A 110 8.96 6.67 4.30
C MET A 110 8.08 5.55 3.76
N ASN A 111 8.59 4.73 2.84
CA ASN A 111 7.90 3.53 2.37
C ASN A 111 7.61 2.57 3.54
N ALA A 112 8.63 2.27 4.35
CA ALA A 112 8.50 1.40 5.52
C ALA A 112 7.58 2.01 6.60
N ALA A 113 7.63 3.32 6.81
CA ALA A 113 6.74 4.02 7.75
C ALA A 113 5.27 3.95 7.28
N GLY A 114 5.00 4.16 5.98
CA GLY A 114 3.68 4.01 5.40
C GLY A 114 3.13 2.58 5.55
N ALA A 115 3.96 1.58 5.26
CA ALA A 115 3.60 0.17 5.47
C ALA A 115 3.32 -0.14 6.95
N THR A 116 4.08 0.45 7.88
CA THR A 116 3.85 0.32 9.33
C THR A 116 2.50 0.89 9.72
N VAL A 117 2.15 2.09 9.24
CA VAL A 117 0.83 2.70 9.49
C VAL A 117 -0.29 1.76 9.03
N ALA A 118 -0.18 1.22 7.81
CA ALA A 118 -1.16 0.27 7.28
C ALA A 118 -1.27 -1.00 8.14
N VAL A 119 -0.16 -1.55 8.62
CA VAL A 119 -0.14 -2.72 9.51
C VAL A 119 -0.80 -2.43 10.85
N LEU A 120 -0.57 -1.25 11.43
CA LEU A 120 -1.23 -0.84 12.67
C LEU A 120 -2.75 -0.70 12.47
N LEU A 121 -3.17 -0.11 11.34
CA LEU A 121 -4.58 -0.03 10.97
C LEU A 121 -5.20 -1.43 10.81
N TRP A 122 -4.51 -2.34 10.13
CA TRP A 122 -4.95 -3.74 10.00
C TRP A 122 -5.05 -4.44 11.34
N ARG A 123 -4.08 -4.28 12.24
CA ARG A 123 -4.13 -4.84 13.59
C ARG A 123 -5.37 -4.37 14.35
N VAL A 124 -5.70 -3.09 14.25
CA VAL A 124 -6.93 -2.55 14.85
C VAL A 124 -8.18 -3.14 14.18
N LEU A 125 -8.20 -3.26 12.84
CA LEU A 125 -9.35 -3.82 12.13
C LEU A 125 -9.59 -5.30 12.45
N LEU A 126 -8.55 -6.13 12.42
CA LEU A 126 -8.65 -7.57 12.67
C LEU A 126 -9.11 -7.86 14.11
N THR A 127 -8.67 -7.06 15.08
CA THR A 127 -9.12 -7.20 16.48
C THR A 127 -10.54 -6.71 16.72
N ARG A 128 -11.11 -5.88 15.84
CA ARG A 128 -12.43 -5.23 16.05
C ARG A 128 -13.52 -5.76 15.13
N THR A 129 -13.18 -6.48 14.07
CA THR A 129 -14.12 -6.86 13.01
C THR A 129 -14.13 -8.36 12.73
N ARG A 130 -15.20 -8.84 12.09
CA ARG A 130 -15.29 -10.17 11.48
C ARG A 130 -15.57 -10.03 9.98
N PRO A 131 -14.77 -10.67 9.11
CA PRO A 131 -15.03 -10.71 7.68
C PRO A 131 -16.40 -11.34 7.37
N THR A 132 -17.19 -10.70 6.51
CA THR A 132 -18.48 -11.22 6.03
C THR A 132 -18.54 -11.02 4.51
N PRO A 133 -18.60 -12.10 3.71
CA PRO A 133 -18.70 -11.98 2.25
C PRO A 133 -19.90 -11.13 1.83
N VAL A 134 -19.72 -10.28 0.82
CA VAL A 134 -20.83 -9.57 0.18
C VAL A 134 -21.46 -10.50 -0.86
N GLU A 135 -22.74 -10.83 -0.67
CA GLU A 135 -23.54 -11.48 -1.71
C GLU A 135 -23.96 -10.42 -2.73
N PHE A 136 -23.44 -10.52 -3.95
CA PHE A 136 -23.98 -9.73 -5.05
C PHE A 136 -25.25 -10.42 -5.53
N PRO A 137 -26.39 -9.72 -5.64
CA PRO A 137 -27.55 -10.28 -6.31
C PRO A 137 -27.16 -10.53 -7.77
N VAL A 138 -26.84 -11.79 -8.09
CA VAL A 138 -26.71 -12.22 -9.48
C VAL A 138 -28.13 -12.36 -9.99
N GLY A 139 -28.75 -11.23 -10.36
CA GLY A 139 -29.94 -11.27 -11.19
C GLY A 139 -29.60 -12.03 -12.48
N PRO A 140 -30.52 -12.84 -13.02
CA PRO A 140 -30.28 -13.52 -14.29
C PRO A 140 -29.86 -12.46 -15.30
N LEU A 141 -28.66 -12.62 -15.85
CA LEU A 141 -28.22 -11.85 -17.01
C LEU A 141 -29.13 -12.30 -18.16
N LEU A 142 -30.20 -11.54 -18.39
CA LEU A 142 -31.03 -11.61 -19.59
C LEU A 142 -30.23 -11.14 -20.79
#